data_AF-A0A8K0KI05-F1
#
_entry.id   AF-A0A8K0KI05-F1
#
_cell.length_a   1.000
_cell.length_b   1.000
_cell.length_c   1.000
_cell.angle_alpha   90.00
_cell.angle_beta   90.00
_cell.angle_gamma   90.00
#
_symmetry.space_group_name_H-M   'P 1'
#
loop_
_entity.id
_entity.type
_entity.pdbx_description
1 polymer ?
#
loop_
_entity_poly.entity_id
_entity_poly.type
_entity_poly.pdbx_seq_one_letter_code
_entity_poly.pdbx_strand_id
1 'polypeptide(L)'
;MQQTVNQNWREASHFANRLIQDSRWSKTIYSYQKGALLLMIKNPTAEDKREIESLMRNAPQWKQRIAGKSLPMEKFAVKKTERFFAQKKTLLLPALELLFLWNLFKVLGKKWALVESVYKLVEEALVELNRQPATEFDADNKGLALLLKAACLRQMGTPLQAEECLKSVLALEKSIKEDNYLIPYSVVEMALLQKDQGYKDKAIQLLEDAK
;
A
#
# COMPACT_ATOMS: atom_id res chain seq x y z
N MET A 1 13.81 5.62 4.95
CA MET A 1 13.19 6.01 3.66
C MET A 1 14.04 5.57 2.47
N GLN A 2 15.32 5.96 2.39
CA GLN A 2 16.21 5.60 1.27
C GLN A 2 16.35 4.08 1.01
N GLN A 3 16.39 3.24 2.04
CA GLN A 3 16.52 1.78 1.86
C GLN A 3 15.24 1.09 1.39
N THR A 4 14.07 1.54 1.85
CA THR A 4 12.76 1.06 1.37
C THR A 4 12.58 1.40 -0.10
N VAL A 5 13.05 2.59 -0.50
CA VAL A 5 13.05 3.05 -1.88
C VAL A 5 13.95 2.17 -2.75
N ASN A 6 15.13 1.78 -2.26
CA ASN A 6 16.05 0.87 -2.95
C ASN A 6 15.67 -0.63 -2.85
N GLN A 7 14.48 -0.95 -2.34
CA GLN A 7 14.01 -2.33 -2.13
C GLN A 7 14.90 -3.20 -1.22
N ASN A 8 15.74 -2.59 -0.37
CA ASN A 8 16.48 -3.34 0.64
C ASN A 8 15.60 -3.56 1.88
N TRP A 9 14.65 -4.49 1.77
CA TRP A 9 13.58 -4.70 2.75
C TRP A 9 14.10 -5.10 4.13
N ARG A 10 15.15 -5.92 4.20
CA ARG A 10 15.76 -6.37 5.46
C ARG A 10 16.48 -5.23 6.17
N GLU A 11 17.23 -4.40 5.46
CA GLU A 11 17.86 -3.22 6.07
C GLU A 11 16.80 -2.20 6.50
N ALA A 12 15.77 -1.99 5.68
CA ALA A 12 14.64 -1.14 6.04
C ALA A 12 13.92 -1.63 7.32
N SER A 13 13.79 -2.94 7.52
CA SER A 13 13.14 -3.51 8.71
C SER A 13 13.93 -3.26 10.00
N HIS A 14 15.27 -3.11 9.92
CA HIS A 14 16.10 -2.70 11.06
C HIS A 14 15.73 -1.29 11.56
N PHE A 15 15.49 -0.34 10.65
CA PHE A 15 15.04 0.99 11.04
C PHE A 15 13.63 0.98 11.66
N ALA A 16 12.72 0.16 11.11
CA ALA A 16 11.41 -0.04 11.72
C ALA A 16 11.53 -0.66 13.13
N ASN A 17 12.50 -1.55 13.35
CA ASN A 17 12.76 -2.11 14.68
C ASN A 17 13.21 -1.05 15.70
N ARG A 18 14.09 -0.12 15.30
CA ARG A 18 14.47 1.00 16.17
C ARG A 18 13.27 1.86 16.53
N LEU A 19 12.37 2.13 15.58
CA LEU A 19 11.12 2.85 15.86
C LEU A 19 10.22 2.10 16.86
N ILE A 20 10.14 0.77 16.79
CA ILE A 20 9.40 -0.04 17.77
C ILE A 20 10.00 0.08 19.18
N GLN A 21 11.33 0.15 19.28
CA GLN A 21 12.05 0.19 20.56
C GLN A 21 12.07 1.59 21.19
N ASP A 22 12.32 2.61 20.38
CA ASP A 22 12.70 3.94 20.87
C ASP A 22 11.57 4.98 20.73
N SER A 23 10.62 4.78 19.80
CA SER A 23 9.57 5.78 19.54
C SER A 23 8.35 5.60 20.43
N ARG A 24 7.82 6.73 20.92
CA ARG A 24 6.58 6.80 21.70
C ARG A 24 5.33 7.01 20.85
N TRP A 25 5.48 7.17 19.53
CA TRP A 25 4.38 7.58 18.65
C TRP A 25 3.30 6.51 18.48
N SER A 26 3.63 5.34 17.93
CA SER A 26 2.69 4.23 17.82
C SER A 26 3.41 2.91 17.56
N LYS A 27 3.45 2.05 18.57
CA LYS A 27 4.04 0.72 18.45
C LYS A 27 3.27 -0.15 17.44
N THR A 28 1.95 -0.02 17.38
CA THR A 28 1.10 -0.70 16.38
C THR A 28 1.52 -0.39 14.94
N ILE A 29 1.70 0.90 14.60
CA ILE A 29 2.09 1.30 13.24
C ILE A 29 3.47 0.75 12.90
N TYR A 30 4.45 0.90 13.80
CA TYR A 30 5.82 0.45 13.51
C TYR A 30 5.96 -1.07 13.46
N SER A 31 5.19 -1.81 14.27
CA SER A 31 5.14 -3.27 14.20
C SER A 31 4.53 -3.75 12.89
N TYR A 32 3.43 -3.15 12.44
CA TYR A 32 2.88 -3.46 11.11
C TYR A 32 3.85 -3.07 10.00
N GLN A 33 4.49 -1.90 10.06
CA GLN A 33 5.48 -1.47 9.08
C GLN A 33 6.66 -2.45 8.98
N LYS A 34 7.19 -2.92 10.11
CA LYS A 34 8.25 -3.93 10.11
C LYS A 34 7.78 -5.24 9.48
N GLY A 35 6.58 -5.71 9.83
CA GLY A 35 5.97 -6.90 9.24
C GLY A 35 5.74 -6.76 7.73
N ALA A 36 5.24 -5.61 7.28
CA ALA A 36 5.04 -5.29 5.88
C ALA A 36 6.34 -5.30 5.08
N LEU A 37 7.43 -4.77 5.64
CA LEU A 37 8.76 -4.83 5.02
C LEU A 37 9.27 -6.27 4.91
N LEU A 38 9.20 -7.04 5.99
CA LEU A 38 9.65 -8.44 5.99
C LEU A 38 8.84 -9.31 5.00
N LEU A 39 7.56 -9.00 4.79
CA LEU A 39 6.71 -9.69 3.81
C LEU A 39 7.12 -9.47 2.35
N MET A 40 7.90 -8.42 2.05
CA MET A 40 8.40 -8.17 0.70
C MET A 40 9.64 -9.00 0.34
N ILE A 41 10.21 -9.76 1.29
CA ILE A 41 11.37 -10.62 1.05
C ILE A 41 10.93 -11.85 0.26
N LYS A 42 11.48 -12.08 -0.95
CA LYS A 42 11.12 -13.22 -1.82
C LYS A 42 11.39 -14.59 -1.18
N ASN A 43 12.50 -14.72 -0.43
CA ASN A 43 12.90 -15.96 0.25
C ASN A 43 13.11 -15.74 1.76
N PRO A 44 12.03 -15.61 2.56
CA PRO A 44 12.15 -15.37 3.99
C PRO A 44 12.56 -16.64 4.74
N THR A 45 13.46 -16.48 5.71
CA THR A 45 13.89 -17.57 6.61
C THR A 45 12.76 -17.99 7.56
N ALA A 46 12.92 -19.13 8.24
CA ALA A 46 11.99 -19.55 9.28
C ALA A 46 11.91 -18.54 10.45
N GLU A 47 13.01 -17.84 10.73
CA GLU A 47 13.04 -16.76 11.72
C GLU A 47 12.21 -15.55 11.25
N ASP A 48 12.40 -15.11 10.00
CA ASP A 48 11.62 -14.00 9.44
C ASP A 48 10.11 -14.31 9.48
N LYS A 49 9.71 -15.54 9.14
CA LYS A 49 8.30 -15.95 9.18
C LYS A 49 7.73 -15.92 10.61
N ARG A 50 8.48 -16.40 11.60
CA ARG A 50 8.08 -16.35 13.02
C ARG A 50 7.98 -14.91 13.51
N GLU A 51 8.92 -14.07 13.10
CA GLU A 51 8.92 -12.65 13.45
C GLU A 51 7.72 -11.92 12.83
N ILE A 52 7.43 -12.11 11.54
CA ILE A 52 6.26 -11.53 10.87
C ILE A 52 4.99 -11.93 11.63
N GLU A 53 4.80 -13.21 11.91
CA GLU A 53 3.61 -13.67 12.62
C GLU A 53 3.49 -13.06 14.02
N SER A 54 4.59 -12.98 14.77
CA SER A 54 4.63 -12.32 16.08
C SER A 54 4.25 -10.83 15.98
N LEU A 55 4.79 -10.12 15.00
CA LEU A 55 4.48 -8.70 14.76
C LEU A 55 2.99 -8.52 14.41
N MET A 56 2.46 -9.32 13.48
CA MET A 56 1.06 -9.23 13.04
C MET A 56 0.09 -9.59 14.18
N ARG A 57 0.42 -10.56 15.02
CA ARG A 57 -0.42 -10.97 16.17
C ARG A 57 -0.46 -9.92 17.28
N ASN A 58 0.66 -9.24 17.52
CA ASN A 58 0.80 -8.32 18.66
C ASN A 58 0.46 -6.87 18.31
N ALA A 59 0.60 -6.45 17.05
CA ALA A 59 0.30 -5.07 16.64
C ALA A 59 -1.08 -4.56 17.09
N PRO A 60 -2.18 -5.34 17.02
CA PRO A 60 -3.49 -4.90 17.52
C PRO A 60 -3.56 -4.63 19.02
N GLN A 61 -2.72 -5.29 19.82
CA GLN A 61 -2.73 -5.18 21.29
C GLN A 61 -2.13 -3.86 21.77
N TRP A 62 -1.27 -3.24 20.97
CA TRP A 62 -0.62 -1.97 21.31
C TRP A 62 -1.38 -0.73 20.80
N LYS A 63 -2.58 -0.91 20.25
CA LYS A 63 -3.39 0.16 19.68
C LYS A 63 -3.74 1.18 20.76
N GLN A 64 -3.43 2.44 20.51
CA GLN A 64 -3.64 3.51 21.47
C GLN A 64 -5.05 4.13 21.30
N ARG A 65 -5.50 4.81 22.35
CA ARG A 65 -6.66 5.68 22.32
C ARG A 65 -6.24 7.04 22.85
N ILE A 66 -6.42 8.08 22.03
CA ILE A 66 -6.15 9.47 22.40
C ILE A 66 -7.52 10.16 22.43
N ALA A 67 -7.88 10.72 23.60
CA ALA A 67 -9.22 11.29 23.84
C ALA A 67 -10.37 10.34 23.44
N GLY A 68 -10.23 9.05 23.78
CA GLY A 68 -11.23 8.01 23.48
C GLY A 68 -11.28 7.54 22.02
N LYS A 69 -10.53 8.17 21.11
CA LYS A 69 -10.47 7.80 19.68
C LYS A 69 -9.15 7.09 19.36
N SER A 70 -9.20 6.03 18.56
CA SER A 70 -7.99 5.43 17.97
C SER A 70 -7.57 6.19 16.72
N LEU A 71 -6.25 6.26 16.49
CA LEU A 71 -5.67 6.88 15.31
C LEU A 71 -6.11 6.14 14.04
N PRO A 72 -6.50 6.84 12.95
CA PRO A 72 -6.90 6.20 11.70
C PRO A 72 -5.84 5.22 11.15
N MET A 73 -4.57 5.59 11.22
CA MET A 73 -3.47 4.74 10.75
C MET A 73 -3.27 3.48 11.60
N GLU A 74 -3.55 3.53 12.90
CA GLU A 74 -3.55 2.32 13.73
C GLU A 74 -4.71 1.40 13.37
N LYS A 75 -5.91 1.95 13.10
CA LYS A 75 -7.05 1.15 12.63
C LYS A 75 -6.75 0.47 11.30
N PHE A 76 -6.11 1.17 10.38
CA PHE A 76 -5.64 0.60 9.11
C PHE A 76 -4.66 -0.55 9.36
N ALA A 77 -3.61 -0.33 10.17
CA ALA A 77 -2.63 -1.35 10.49
C ALA A 77 -3.29 -2.60 11.11
N VAL A 78 -4.21 -2.42 12.06
CA VAL A 78 -4.94 -3.53 12.68
C VAL A 78 -5.74 -4.33 11.66
N LYS A 79 -6.54 -3.67 10.80
CA LYS A 79 -7.28 -4.36 9.74
C LYS A 79 -6.36 -5.15 8.82
N LYS A 80 -5.21 -4.59 8.43
CA LYS A 80 -4.24 -5.31 7.59
C LYS A 80 -3.62 -6.52 8.32
N THR A 81 -3.40 -6.44 9.63
CA THR A 81 -2.95 -7.61 10.40
C THR A 81 -4.02 -8.69 10.52
N GLU A 82 -5.30 -8.32 10.62
CA GLU A 82 -6.43 -9.26 10.61
C GLU A 82 -6.53 -9.94 9.24
N ARG A 83 -6.47 -9.15 8.15
CA ARG A 83 -6.46 -9.66 6.78
C ARG A 83 -5.28 -10.56 6.47
N PHE A 84 -4.11 -10.30 7.05
CA PHE A 84 -2.95 -11.19 6.93
C PHE A 84 -3.29 -12.61 7.40
N PHE A 85 -3.96 -12.75 8.54
CA PHE A 85 -4.37 -14.08 9.03
C PHE A 85 -5.50 -14.68 8.19
N ALA A 86 -6.46 -13.87 7.73
CA ALA A 86 -7.54 -14.33 6.84
C ALA A 86 -7.01 -14.85 5.48
N GLN A 87 -5.96 -14.21 4.93
CA GLN A 87 -5.32 -14.58 3.67
C GLN A 87 -4.16 -15.58 3.85
N LYS A 88 -4.27 -16.50 4.81
CA LYS A 88 -3.28 -17.56 5.05
C LYS A 88 -1.84 -17.03 5.21
N LYS A 89 -1.69 -15.94 5.97
CA LYS A 89 -0.41 -15.28 6.28
C LYS A 89 0.26 -14.62 5.05
N THR A 90 -0.54 -14.00 4.18
CA THR A 90 -0.06 -13.23 3.02
C THR A 90 -0.77 -11.88 2.88
N LEU A 91 -0.09 -10.90 2.29
CA LEU A 91 -0.64 -9.59 1.90
C LEU A 91 0.00 -9.19 0.56
N LEU A 92 -0.78 -8.54 -0.31
CA LEU A 92 -0.27 -8.08 -1.61
C LEU A 92 0.48 -6.76 -1.44
N LEU A 93 1.79 -6.76 -1.74
CA LEU A 93 2.64 -5.56 -1.78
C LEU A 93 2.52 -4.61 -0.56
N PRO A 94 2.49 -5.10 0.70
CA PRO A 94 2.12 -4.29 1.85
C PRO A 94 3.10 -3.12 2.12
N ALA A 95 4.38 -3.24 1.76
CA ALA A 95 5.30 -2.12 1.89
C ALA A 95 5.03 -1.02 0.85
N LEU A 96 4.67 -1.37 -0.39
CA LEU A 96 4.37 -0.40 -1.44
C LEU A 96 3.06 0.32 -1.16
N GLU A 97 2.07 -0.41 -0.61
CA GLU A 97 0.84 0.17 -0.09
C GLU A 97 1.12 1.26 0.95
N LEU A 98 1.99 0.98 1.94
CA LEU A 98 2.41 1.98 2.93
C LEU A 98 3.11 3.19 2.29
N LEU A 99 4.00 2.96 1.32
CA LEU A 99 4.66 4.06 0.58
C LEU A 99 3.64 4.94 -0.14
N PHE A 100 2.62 4.34 -0.73
CA PHE A 100 1.55 5.05 -1.42
C PHE A 100 0.70 5.88 -0.43
N LEU A 101 0.25 5.27 0.67
CA LEU A 101 -0.53 5.95 1.72
C LEU A 101 0.22 7.12 2.37
N TRP A 102 1.56 7.05 2.45
CA TRP A 102 2.40 8.16 2.90
C TRP A 102 2.80 9.14 1.79
N ASN A 103 2.18 9.05 0.61
CA ASN A 103 2.42 9.94 -0.54
C ASN A 103 3.90 9.99 -0.97
N LEU A 104 4.62 8.87 -0.84
CA LEU A 104 6.05 8.77 -1.17
C LEU A 104 6.32 8.49 -2.65
N PHE A 105 5.30 8.16 -3.45
CA PHE A 105 5.44 7.94 -4.88
C PHE A 105 5.93 9.20 -5.64
N LYS A 106 5.56 10.41 -5.18
CA LYS A 106 6.10 11.67 -5.73
C LYS A 106 7.61 11.81 -5.51
N VAL A 107 8.14 11.21 -4.45
CA VAL A 107 9.59 11.18 -4.16
C VAL A 107 10.27 10.11 -5.01
N LEU A 108 9.64 8.95 -5.18
CA LEU A 108 10.11 7.88 -6.08
C LEU A 108 10.23 8.41 -7.52
N GLY A 109 9.25 9.19 -7.98
CA GLY A 109 9.21 9.83 -9.31
C GLY A 109 10.45 10.61 -9.71
N LYS A 110 11.23 11.11 -8.73
CA LYS A 110 12.48 11.85 -9.00
C LYS A 110 13.60 10.98 -9.56
N LYS A 111 13.48 9.65 -9.47
CA LYS A 111 14.48 8.69 -9.91
C LYS A 111 13.82 7.58 -10.71
N TRP A 112 13.91 7.70 -12.03
CA TRP A 112 13.25 6.79 -12.98
C TRP A 112 13.48 5.31 -12.67
N ALA A 113 14.74 4.91 -12.45
CA ALA A 113 15.12 3.53 -12.16
C ALA A 113 14.36 2.93 -10.96
N LEU A 114 14.02 3.76 -9.97
CA LEU A 114 13.28 3.30 -8.80
C LEU A 114 11.80 3.12 -9.12
N VAL A 115 11.18 4.05 -9.85
CA VAL A 115 9.78 3.89 -10.29
C VAL A 115 9.64 2.68 -11.19
N GLU A 116 10.56 2.49 -12.14
CA GLU A 116 10.58 1.33 -13.03
C GLU A 116 10.69 0.02 -12.23
N SER A 117 11.55 -0.01 -11.21
CA SER A 117 11.71 -1.18 -10.34
C SER A 117 10.43 -1.52 -9.56
N VAL A 118 9.70 -0.49 -9.09
CA VAL A 118 8.43 -0.65 -8.38
C VAL A 118 7.33 -1.08 -9.35
N TYR A 119 7.28 -0.49 -10.54
CA TYR A 119 6.35 -0.89 -11.61
C TYR A 119 6.51 -2.37 -11.96
N LYS A 120 7.75 -2.86 -12.14
CA LYS A 120 8.04 -4.29 -12.40
C LYS A 120 7.51 -5.20 -11.28
N LEU A 121 7.72 -4.83 -10.01
CA LEU A 121 7.18 -5.58 -8.88
C LEU A 121 5.64 -5.65 -8.89
N VAL A 122 4.99 -4.54 -9.24
CA VAL A 122 3.52 -4.49 -9.34
C VAL A 122 3.00 -5.37 -10.47
N GLU A 123 3.65 -5.34 -11.64
CA GLU A 123 3.30 -6.22 -12.77
C GLU A 123 3.50 -7.70 -12.42
N GLU A 124 4.62 -8.07 -11.80
CA GLU A 124 4.88 -9.44 -11.32
C GLU A 124 3.75 -9.90 -10.38
N ALA A 125 3.34 -9.03 -9.45
CA ALA A 125 2.28 -9.34 -8.49
C ALA A 125 0.90 -9.48 -9.15
N LEU A 126 0.57 -8.65 -10.16
CA LEU A 126 -0.67 -8.77 -10.94
C LEU A 126 -0.74 -10.08 -11.72
N VAL A 127 0.36 -10.47 -12.35
CA VAL A 127 0.44 -11.74 -13.09
C VAL A 127 0.24 -12.92 -12.16
N GLU A 128 0.90 -12.91 -11.00
CA GLU A 128 0.76 -13.98 -10.00
C GLU A 128 -0.65 -14.04 -9.42
N LEU A 129 -1.26 -12.88 -9.11
CA LEU A 129 -2.63 -12.80 -8.61
C LEU A 129 -3.65 -13.40 -9.60
N ASN A 130 -3.47 -13.15 -10.90
CA ASN A 130 -4.36 -13.71 -11.93
C ASN A 130 -4.19 -15.22 -12.16
N ARG A 131 -3.07 -15.81 -11.73
CA ARG A 131 -2.83 -17.27 -11.81
C ARG A 131 -3.45 -18.02 -10.63
N GLN A 132 -3.59 -17.35 -9.49
CA GLN A 132 -4.13 -17.94 -8.29
C GLN A 132 -5.65 -18.04 -8.35
N PRO A 133 -6.25 -19.04 -7.66
CA PRO A 133 -7.70 -19.12 -7.58
C PRO A 133 -8.27 -17.89 -6.89
N ALA A 134 -9.40 -17.39 -7.39
CA ALA A 134 -10.07 -16.23 -6.80
C ALA A 134 -10.36 -16.49 -5.32
N THR A 135 -9.99 -15.51 -4.49
CA THR A 135 -10.29 -15.49 -3.06
C THR A 135 -11.35 -14.42 -2.77
N GLU A 136 -11.87 -14.42 -1.55
CA GLU A 136 -12.83 -13.39 -1.11
C GLU A 136 -12.27 -11.95 -1.14
N PHE A 137 -10.95 -11.79 -1.24
CA PHE A 137 -10.24 -10.50 -1.29
C PHE A 137 -9.62 -10.22 -2.66
N ASP A 138 -9.98 -10.99 -3.70
CA ASP A 138 -9.41 -10.84 -5.04
C ASP A 138 -9.65 -9.44 -5.62
N ALA A 139 -10.85 -8.89 -5.46
CA ALA A 139 -11.18 -7.53 -5.91
C ALA A 139 -10.34 -6.47 -5.19
N ASP A 140 -10.20 -6.56 -3.86
CA ASP A 140 -9.36 -5.68 -3.05
C ASP A 140 -7.88 -5.75 -3.49
N ASN A 141 -7.36 -6.97 -3.68
CA ASN A 141 -5.98 -7.21 -4.12
C ASN A 141 -5.73 -6.65 -5.53
N LYS A 142 -6.62 -6.91 -6.48
CA LYS A 142 -6.54 -6.36 -7.85
C LYS A 142 -6.64 -4.84 -7.84
N GLY A 143 -7.57 -4.29 -7.07
CA GLY A 143 -7.76 -2.85 -6.90
C GLY A 143 -6.49 -2.17 -6.37
N LEU A 144 -5.87 -2.74 -5.33
CA LEU A 144 -4.59 -2.23 -4.80
C LEU A 144 -3.48 -2.26 -5.84
N ALA A 145 -3.28 -3.38 -6.54
CA ALA A 145 -2.21 -3.48 -7.51
C ALA A 145 -2.41 -2.55 -8.71
N LEU A 146 -3.64 -2.40 -9.22
CA LEU A 146 -3.97 -1.45 -10.28
C LEU A 146 -3.76 0.01 -9.83
N LEU A 147 -4.10 0.34 -8.58
CA LEU A 147 -3.86 1.67 -8.01
C LEU A 147 -2.35 1.96 -7.92
N LEU A 148 -1.56 1.02 -7.41
CA LEU A 148 -0.09 1.16 -7.35
C LEU A 148 0.52 1.24 -8.75
N LYS A 149 -0.01 0.48 -9.72
CA LYS A 149 0.39 0.54 -11.14
C LYS A 149 0.12 1.93 -11.72
N ALA A 150 -1.09 2.47 -11.51
CA ALA A 150 -1.46 3.80 -11.96
C ALA A 150 -0.54 4.88 -11.35
N ALA A 151 -0.22 4.76 -10.05
CA ALA A 151 0.68 5.68 -9.38
C ALA A 151 2.09 5.65 -10.02
N CYS A 152 2.62 4.47 -10.35
CA CYS A 152 3.87 4.35 -11.10
C CYS A 152 3.76 4.98 -12.50
N LEU A 153 2.72 4.65 -13.28
CA LEU A 153 2.51 5.17 -14.63
C LEU A 153 2.41 6.69 -14.66
N ARG A 154 1.75 7.29 -13.66
CA ARG A 154 1.71 8.75 -13.48
C ARG A 154 3.12 9.33 -13.30
N GLN A 155 3.93 8.75 -12.42
CA GLN A 155 5.32 9.18 -12.24
C GLN A 155 6.17 8.95 -13.49
N MET A 156 5.79 7.97 -14.32
CA MET A 156 6.46 7.64 -15.58
C MET A 156 6.04 8.54 -16.76
N GLY A 157 5.05 9.41 -16.58
CA GLY A 157 4.55 10.28 -17.65
C GLY A 157 3.68 9.58 -18.69
N THR A 158 3.03 8.47 -18.33
CA THR A 158 2.09 7.73 -19.20
C THR A 158 0.63 7.85 -18.71
N PRO A 159 0.02 9.05 -18.79
CA PRO A 159 -1.24 9.35 -18.12
C PRO A 159 -2.45 8.54 -18.63
N LEU A 160 -2.50 8.20 -19.91
CA LEU A 160 -3.61 7.43 -20.48
C LEU A 160 -3.70 6.01 -19.87
N GLN A 161 -2.55 5.33 -19.78
CA GLN A 161 -2.49 4.00 -19.16
C GLN A 161 -2.79 4.07 -17.65
N ALA A 162 -2.35 5.14 -16.98
CA ALA A 162 -2.67 5.36 -15.57
C ALA A 162 -4.19 5.54 -15.38
N GLU A 163 -4.83 6.33 -16.24
CA GLU A 163 -6.28 6.55 -16.22
C GLU A 163 -7.07 5.25 -16.46
N GLU A 164 -6.66 4.42 -17.42
CA GLU A 164 -7.27 3.10 -17.65
C GLU A 164 -7.21 2.22 -16.40
N CYS A 165 -6.04 2.14 -15.74
CA CYS A 165 -5.87 1.39 -14.50
C CYS A 165 -6.81 1.90 -13.41
N LEU A 166 -6.92 3.22 -13.23
CA LEU A 166 -7.80 3.82 -12.22
C LEU A 166 -9.28 3.58 -12.51
N LYS A 167 -9.71 3.67 -13.78
CA LYS A 167 -11.08 3.31 -14.18
C LYS A 167 -11.40 1.85 -13.86
N SER A 168 -10.45 0.94 -14.06
CA SER A 168 -10.60 -0.45 -13.64
C SER A 168 -10.75 -0.60 -12.13
N VAL A 169 -10.04 0.18 -11.31
CA VAL A 169 -10.24 0.17 -9.84
C VAL A 169 -11.63 0.65 -9.47
N LEU A 170 -12.11 1.74 -10.08
CA LEU A 170 -13.45 2.28 -9.82
C LEU A 170 -14.56 1.28 -10.20
N ALA A 171 -14.37 0.51 -11.27
CA ALA A 171 -15.31 -0.54 -11.66
C ALA A 171 -15.41 -1.70 -10.64
N LEU A 172 -14.40 -1.87 -9.78
CA LEU A 172 -14.37 -2.91 -8.74
C LEU A 172 -15.09 -2.49 -7.45
N GLU A 173 -15.59 -1.24 -7.33
CA GLU A 173 -16.18 -0.68 -6.10
C GLU A 173 -17.18 -1.62 -5.40
N LYS A 174 -18.12 -2.19 -6.15
CA LYS A 174 -19.16 -3.07 -5.60
C LYS A 174 -18.65 -4.44 -5.15
N SER A 175 -17.46 -4.83 -5.60
CA SER A 175 -16.83 -6.12 -5.33
C SER A 175 -15.78 -6.04 -4.22
N ILE A 176 -15.36 -4.82 -3.82
CA ILE A 176 -14.40 -4.60 -2.73
C ILE A 176 -15.05 -5.01 -1.40
N LYS A 177 -14.32 -5.79 -0.61
CA LYS A 177 -14.81 -6.32 0.65
C LYS A 177 -14.40 -5.49 1.86
N GLU A 178 -13.15 -5.05 1.93
CA GLU A 178 -12.59 -4.38 3.11
C GLU A 178 -11.89 -3.05 2.80
N ASP A 179 -11.11 -2.99 1.73
CA ASP A 179 -10.23 -1.86 1.38
C ASP A 179 -10.99 -0.73 0.67
N ASN A 180 -12.06 -0.24 1.29
CA ASN A 180 -12.91 0.81 0.74
C ASN A 180 -12.18 2.14 0.49
N TYR A 181 -10.97 2.33 1.04
CA TYR A 181 -10.14 3.50 0.74
C TYR A 181 -9.59 3.48 -0.70
N LEU A 182 -9.55 2.33 -1.38
CA LEU A 182 -9.03 2.26 -2.75
C LEU A 182 -9.79 3.19 -3.71
N ILE A 183 -11.10 3.31 -3.54
CA ILE A 183 -11.96 4.14 -4.37
C ILE A 183 -11.63 5.65 -4.23
N PRO A 184 -11.72 6.27 -3.04
CA PRO A 184 -11.38 7.69 -2.91
C PRO A 184 -9.91 7.98 -3.26
N TYR A 185 -8.98 7.07 -2.97
CA TYR A 185 -7.58 7.25 -3.39
C TYR A 185 -7.41 7.18 -4.92
N SER A 186 -8.19 6.34 -5.60
CA SER A 186 -8.19 6.29 -7.07
C SER A 186 -8.73 7.58 -7.68
N VAL A 187 -9.77 8.17 -7.08
CA VAL A 187 -10.28 9.47 -7.52
C VAL A 187 -9.25 10.58 -7.29
N VAL A 188 -8.57 10.59 -6.13
CA VAL A 188 -7.49 11.54 -5.88
C VAL A 188 -6.35 11.40 -6.89
N GLU A 189 -5.92 10.17 -7.20
CA GLU A 189 -4.89 9.95 -8.22
C GLU A 189 -5.36 10.38 -9.63
N MET A 190 -6.65 10.19 -9.96
CA MET A 190 -7.23 10.70 -11.20
C MET A 190 -7.20 12.23 -11.26
N ALA A 191 -7.59 12.90 -10.18
CA ALA A 191 -7.53 14.35 -10.08
C ALA A 191 -6.09 14.87 -10.20
N LEU A 192 -5.11 14.15 -9.61
CA LEU A 192 -3.70 14.46 -9.77
C LEU A 192 -3.23 14.29 -11.21
N LEU A 193 -3.66 13.24 -11.93
CA LEU A 193 -3.38 13.08 -13.37
C LEU A 193 -3.91 14.25 -14.20
N GLN A 194 -5.16 14.68 -13.95
CA GLN A 194 -5.76 15.81 -14.66
C GLN A 194 -5.02 17.11 -14.37
N LYS A 195 -4.64 17.32 -13.10
CA LYS A 195 -3.83 18.47 -12.69
C LYS A 195 -2.45 18.47 -13.35
N ASP A 196 -1.78 17.31 -13.42
CA ASP A 196 -0.45 17.18 -14.02
C ASP A 196 -0.48 17.48 -15.54
N GLN A 197 -1.64 17.29 -16.19
CA GLN A 197 -1.90 17.68 -17.59
C GLN A 197 -2.35 19.14 -17.77
N GLY A 198 -2.52 19.91 -16.67
CA GLY A 198 -2.96 21.31 -16.71
C GLY A 198 -4.47 21.53 -16.57
N TYR A 199 -5.28 20.47 -16.51
CA TYR A 199 -6.75 20.56 -16.38
C TYR A 199 -7.19 20.71 -14.92
N LYS A 200 -6.88 21.86 -14.31
CA LYS A 200 -7.16 22.12 -12.88
C LYS A 200 -8.65 22.08 -12.53
N ASP A 201 -9.51 22.66 -13.36
CA ASP A 201 -10.95 22.73 -13.08
C ASP A 201 -11.59 21.34 -13.08
N LYS A 202 -11.20 20.48 -14.03
CA LYS A 202 -11.61 19.07 -14.06
C LYS A 202 -11.14 18.32 -12.82
N ALA A 203 -9.92 18.59 -12.35
CA ALA A 203 -9.39 17.97 -11.14
C ALA A 203 -10.18 18.38 -9.88
N ILE A 204 -10.61 19.63 -9.78
CA ILE A 204 -11.44 20.12 -8.68
C ILE A 204 -12.81 19.44 -8.73
N GLN A 205 -13.46 19.44 -9.90
CA GLN A 205 -14.77 18.82 -10.08
C GLN A 205 -14.75 17.34 -9.68
N LEU A 206 -13.74 16.58 -10.12
CA LEU A 206 -13.58 15.17 -9.73
C LEU A 206 -13.50 14.96 -8.21
N LEU A 207 -12.86 15.87 -7.48
CA LEU A 207 -12.74 15.77 -6.02
C LEU A 207 -14.03 16.19 -5.31
N GLU A 208 -14.81 17.10 -5.91
CA GLU A 208 -16.12 17.51 -5.38
C GLU A 208 -17.16 16.41 -5.55
N ASP A 209 -17.16 15.73 -6.70
CA ASP A 209 -18.07 14.62 -7.02
C ASP A 209 -17.82 13.38 -6.14
N ALA A 210 -16.66 13.28 -5.49
CA ALA A 210 -16.25 12.16 -4.65
C ALA A 210 -16.41 12.39 -3.13
N LYS A 211 -16.99 13.53 -2.72
CA LYS A 211 -17.34 13.80 -1.32
C LYS A 211 -18.56 13.01 -0.87
#